data_AF-A0A402CT45-F1
#
_entry.id   AF-A0A402CT45-F1
#
_cell.length_a   1.000
_cell.length_b   1.000
_cell.length_c   1.000
_cell.angle_alpha   90.00
_cell.angle_beta   90.00
_cell.angle_gamma   90.00
#
_symmetry.space_group_name_H-M   'P 1'
#
loop_
_entity.id
_entity.type
_entity.pdbx_description
1 polymer ?
#
loop_
_entity_poly.entity_id
_entity_poly.type
_entity_poly.pdbx_seq_one_letter_code
_entity_poly.pdbx_strand_id
1 'polypeptide(L)'
;MTEQGKRDAPGAERIHAMLAGERWEELSFDFLKEWWSSFCYLTPEATRYYLPALLITALDHWGEEVDFSHTVVYSRLMPSAYAIYYHGSDSHFEGLAGLLTKEQFRAVAAFLALFLPHSNPGNTLLLRGAEPSHMMFLASRAMRLFWERAGGPHAEAFAAFDWQMRHYEYPAPEDPAAAALVEEIRSAFADAPYPGDNNLSGSRQGDEAAEIALDLRGVHWRTIAPWLLADNSTATSFLTHEGLRYYLPAFLIADLMEFGGGRCVFTLTHGFTESNFSLYPDTDWFAYGVERMAGFTLPERLAIIRYLEYTAEQEDYEAANIHEALERYWRPSLGNKGDVEVAGDKT
;
A
#
# COMPACT_ATOMS: atom_id res chain seq x y z
N MET A 1 10.30 -39.66 -15.47
CA MET A 1 9.93 -38.39 -14.82
C MET A 1 8.57 -37.97 -15.35
N THR A 2 7.57 -37.89 -14.49
CA THR A 2 6.20 -37.50 -14.85
C THR A 2 6.16 -36.02 -15.27
N GLU A 3 5.23 -35.63 -16.16
CA GLU A 3 5.04 -34.23 -16.57
C GLU A 3 4.79 -33.28 -15.39
N GLN A 4 4.27 -33.79 -14.28
CA GLN A 4 4.10 -33.04 -13.04
C GLN A 4 5.45 -32.63 -12.40
N GLY A 5 6.46 -33.50 -12.48
CA GLY A 5 7.80 -33.25 -11.92
C GLY A 5 8.67 -32.31 -12.76
N LYS A 6 8.17 -31.81 -13.91
CA LYS A 6 8.78 -30.73 -14.69
C LYS A 6 8.22 -29.35 -14.34
N ARG A 7 7.12 -29.26 -13.59
CA ARG A 7 6.56 -27.99 -13.12
C ARG A 7 7.35 -27.40 -11.94
N ASP A 8 8.19 -28.21 -11.30
CA ASP A 8 9.00 -27.85 -10.13
C ASP A 8 10.48 -27.63 -10.44
N ALA A 9 10.87 -27.39 -11.71
CA ALA A 9 12.13 -26.69 -11.92
C ALA A 9 11.98 -25.31 -11.23
N PRO A 10 12.90 -24.88 -10.35
CA PRO A 10 12.79 -23.56 -9.72
C PRO A 10 12.66 -22.55 -10.87
N GLY A 11 11.60 -21.73 -10.88
CA GLY A 11 11.17 -20.96 -12.06
C GLY A 11 12.30 -20.21 -12.79
N ALA A 12 13.36 -19.85 -12.05
CA ALA A 12 14.64 -19.37 -12.54
C ALA A 12 15.29 -20.25 -13.64
N GLU A 13 15.50 -21.55 -13.39
CA GLU A 13 16.14 -22.45 -14.36
C GLU A 13 15.33 -22.55 -15.65
N ARG A 14 14.00 -22.59 -15.51
CA ARG A 14 13.09 -22.69 -16.65
C ARG A 14 13.13 -21.44 -17.51
N ILE A 15 13.00 -20.25 -16.92
CA ILE A 15 13.01 -19.00 -17.69
C ILE A 15 14.41 -18.74 -18.30
N HIS A 16 15.48 -19.10 -17.60
CA HIS A 16 16.84 -19.01 -18.14
C HIS A 16 17.02 -19.92 -19.35
N ALA A 17 16.53 -21.16 -19.29
CA ALA A 17 16.61 -22.08 -20.42
C ALA A 17 15.76 -21.62 -21.61
N MET A 18 14.59 -21.03 -21.36
CA MET A 18 13.70 -20.53 -22.42
C MET A 18 14.23 -19.27 -23.11
N LEU A 19 15.00 -18.43 -22.40
CA LEU A 19 15.60 -17.23 -22.96
C LEU A 19 17.01 -17.46 -23.52
N ALA A 20 17.64 -18.62 -23.26
CA ALA A 20 19.00 -18.89 -23.66
C ALA A 20 19.18 -18.86 -25.19
N GLY A 21 19.88 -17.83 -25.69
CA GLY A 21 20.12 -17.64 -27.13
C GLY A 21 19.01 -16.90 -27.87
N GLU A 22 17.90 -16.62 -27.20
CA GLU A 22 16.79 -15.87 -27.77
C GLU A 22 17.10 -14.37 -27.79
N ARG A 23 16.79 -13.75 -28.91
CA ARG A 23 16.89 -12.29 -29.08
C ARG A 23 15.64 -11.63 -28.51
N TRP A 24 15.82 -10.51 -27.80
CA TRP A 24 14.67 -9.83 -27.20
C TRP A 24 13.66 -9.35 -28.26
N GLU A 25 14.13 -9.04 -29.47
CA GLU A 25 13.28 -8.63 -30.60
C GLU A 25 12.38 -9.76 -31.15
N GLU A 26 12.68 -11.00 -30.81
CA GLU A 26 12.00 -12.19 -31.32
C GLU A 26 10.99 -12.75 -30.32
N LEU A 27 10.93 -12.20 -29.10
CA LEU A 27 9.95 -12.59 -28.08
C LEU A 27 8.55 -12.08 -28.44
N SER A 28 7.57 -13.00 -28.50
CA SER A 28 6.18 -12.66 -28.79
C SER A 28 5.45 -12.09 -27.56
N PHE A 29 4.36 -11.37 -27.81
CA PHE A 29 3.45 -10.93 -26.74
C PHE A 29 2.96 -12.11 -25.88
N ASP A 30 2.51 -13.20 -26.51
CA ASP A 30 2.03 -14.39 -25.80
C ASP A 30 3.09 -14.97 -24.87
N PHE A 31 4.35 -15.02 -25.30
CA PHE A 31 5.46 -15.47 -24.46
C PHE A 31 5.64 -14.53 -23.27
N LEU A 32 5.74 -13.22 -23.51
CA LEU A 32 5.95 -12.25 -22.45
C LEU A 32 4.80 -12.26 -21.44
N LYS A 33 3.56 -12.39 -21.91
CA LYS A 33 2.35 -12.48 -21.09
C LYS A 33 2.24 -13.79 -20.33
N GLU A 34 2.69 -14.91 -20.87
CA GLU A 34 2.70 -16.18 -20.14
C GLU A 34 3.78 -16.18 -19.04
N TRP A 35 4.95 -15.60 -19.33
CA TRP A 35 6.16 -15.76 -18.52
C TRP A 35 6.53 -14.59 -17.64
N TRP A 36 5.78 -13.49 -17.65
CA TRP A 36 6.15 -12.24 -16.98
C TRP A 36 6.57 -12.38 -15.51
N SER A 37 5.90 -13.24 -14.75
CA SER A 37 6.16 -13.42 -13.32
C SER A 37 7.51 -14.07 -13.09
N SER A 38 7.94 -14.93 -14.02
CA SER A 38 9.24 -15.60 -13.97
C SER A 38 10.40 -14.68 -14.30
N PHE A 39 10.16 -13.50 -14.87
CA PHE A 39 11.24 -12.56 -15.10
C PHE A 39 11.86 -12.06 -13.78
N CYS A 40 11.26 -12.33 -12.61
CA CYS A 40 11.79 -11.95 -11.28
C CYS A 40 13.08 -12.68 -10.95
N TYR A 41 13.35 -13.74 -11.69
CA TYR A 41 14.55 -14.56 -11.57
C TYR A 41 15.66 -14.14 -12.53
N LEU A 42 15.48 -13.11 -13.35
CA LEU A 42 16.55 -12.62 -14.23
C LEU A 42 17.67 -11.99 -13.40
N THR A 43 18.90 -12.06 -13.89
CA THR A 43 20.00 -11.25 -13.35
C THR A 43 19.87 -9.80 -13.84
N PRO A 44 20.53 -8.82 -13.23
CA PRO A 44 20.54 -7.44 -13.73
C PRO A 44 20.90 -7.31 -15.22
N GLU A 45 21.86 -8.10 -15.71
CA GLU A 45 22.28 -8.13 -17.11
C GLU A 45 21.17 -8.64 -18.02
N ALA A 46 20.53 -9.75 -17.64
CA ALA A 46 19.43 -10.33 -18.41
C ALA A 46 18.20 -9.39 -18.39
N THR A 47 17.87 -8.80 -17.23
CA THR A 47 16.82 -7.78 -17.11
C THR A 47 17.09 -6.62 -18.06
N ARG A 48 18.31 -6.05 -18.06
CA ARG A 48 18.69 -4.98 -18.99
C ARG A 48 18.53 -5.39 -20.45
N TYR A 49 18.90 -6.62 -20.81
CA TYR A 49 18.82 -7.11 -22.18
C TYR A 49 17.38 -7.26 -22.69
N TYR A 50 16.49 -7.81 -21.87
CA TYR A 50 15.09 -8.07 -22.25
C TYR A 50 14.11 -6.93 -21.94
N LEU A 51 14.54 -5.91 -21.17
CA LEU A 51 13.71 -4.75 -20.84
C LEU A 51 13.07 -4.05 -22.06
N PRO A 52 13.76 -3.85 -23.20
CA PRO A 52 13.14 -3.25 -24.39
C PRO A 52 11.92 -4.04 -24.90
N ALA A 53 11.97 -5.38 -24.90
CA ALA A 53 10.84 -6.21 -25.31
C ALA A 53 9.62 -5.93 -24.44
N LEU A 54 9.80 -5.95 -23.11
CA LEU A 54 8.73 -5.71 -22.15
C LEU A 54 8.10 -4.32 -22.31
N LEU A 55 8.93 -3.27 -22.47
CA LEU A 55 8.44 -1.90 -22.60
C LEU A 55 7.71 -1.69 -23.94
N ILE A 56 8.29 -2.15 -25.05
CA ILE A 56 7.69 -2.00 -26.40
C ILE A 56 6.37 -2.76 -26.46
N THR A 57 6.35 -4.01 -26.01
CA THR A 57 5.13 -4.81 -25.98
C THR A 57 4.05 -4.20 -25.08
N ALA A 58 4.40 -3.63 -23.93
CA ALA A 58 3.44 -2.91 -23.10
C ALA A 58 2.84 -1.69 -23.80
N LEU A 59 3.62 -1.00 -24.65
CA LEU A 59 3.14 0.12 -25.47
C LEU A 59 2.28 -0.33 -26.64
N ASP A 60 2.66 -1.41 -27.33
CA ASP A 60 1.92 -1.94 -28.49
C ASP A 60 0.52 -2.44 -28.09
N HIS A 61 0.36 -2.88 -26.83
CA HIS A 61 -0.91 -3.34 -26.26
C HIS A 61 -1.50 -2.37 -25.22
N TRP A 62 -1.13 -1.09 -25.30
CA TRP A 62 -1.56 -0.08 -24.33
C TRP A 62 -3.08 0.09 -24.34
N GLY A 63 -3.71 -0.04 -23.16
CA GLY A 63 -5.15 0.13 -22.97
C GLY A 63 -6.01 -1.07 -23.41
N GLU A 64 -5.45 -2.06 -24.10
CA GLU A 64 -6.16 -3.30 -24.44
C GLU A 64 -6.08 -4.31 -23.30
N GLU A 65 -4.92 -4.40 -22.64
CA GLU A 65 -4.69 -5.28 -21.48
C GLU A 65 -3.96 -4.53 -20.36
N VAL A 66 -4.73 -3.88 -19.49
CA VAL A 66 -4.22 -3.17 -18.30
C VAL A 66 -3.27 -4.07 -17.48
N ASP A 67 -3.55 -5.37 -17.45
CA ASP A 67 -2.80 -6.38 -16.69
C ASP A 67 -1.33 -6.51 -17.13
N PHE A 68 -1.00 -6.35 -18.42
CA PHE A 68 0.39 -6.52 -18.87
C PHE A 68 1.25 -5.30 -18.52
N SER A 69 0.73 -4.09 -18.68
CA SER A 69 1.42 -2.87 -18.25
C SER A 69 1.63 -2.85 -16.73
N HIS A 70 0.60 -3.23 -15.96
CA HIS A 70 0.69 -3.43 -14.52
C HIS A 70 1.83 -4.38 -14.15
N THR A 71 1.83 -5.54 -14.78
CA THR A 71 2.84 -6.58 -14.64
C THR A 71 4.26 -6.08 -14.92
N VAL A 72 4.48 -5.32 -16.00
CA VAL A 72 5.81 -4.79 -16.33
C VAL A 72 6.28 -3.80 -15.27
N VAL A 73 5.41 -2.87 -14.84
CA VAL A 73 5.75 -1.91 -13.80
C VAL A 73 6.04 -2.63 -12.48
N TYR A 74 5.10 -3.44 -11.99
CA TYR A 74 5.18 -4.10 -10.70
C TYR A 74 6.37 -5.07 -10.62
N SER A 75 6.55 -5.90 -11.66
CA SER A 75 7.52 -6.99 -11.57
C SER A 75 8.93 -6.59 -12.00
N ARG A 76 9.10 -5.61 -12.90
CA ARG A 76 10.41 -5.27 -13.51
C ARG A 76 10.89 -3.86 -13.20
N LEU A 77 9.98 -2.91 -13.02
CA LEU A 77 10.34 -1.51 -12.81
C LEU A 77 10.25 -1.09 -11.34
N MET A 78 9.66 -1.93 -10.48
CA MET A 78 9.65 -1.72 -9.04
C MET A 78 10.84 -2.44 -8.39
N PRO A 79 11.66 -1.76 -7.58
CA PRO A 79 12.55 -2.45 -6.66
C PRO A 79 11.73 -3.16 -5.57
N SER A 80 12.29 -4.20 -4.92
CA SER A 80 11.64 -4.88 -3.81
C SER A 80 11.44 -3.91 -2.64
N ALA A 81 10.16 -3.69 -2.30
CA ALA A 81 9.78 -2.88 -1.16
C ALA A 81 10.32 -3.48 0.14
N TYR A 82 10.28 -4.82 0.28
CA TYR A 82 10.86 -5.53 1.40
C TYR A 82 12.35 -5.21 1.56
N ALA A 83 13.14 -5.34 0.49
CA ALA A 83 14.57 -5.10 0.53
C ALA A 83 14.88 -3.63 0.89
N ILE A 84 14.17 -2.67 0.30
CA ILE A 84 14.35 -1.25 0.62
C ILE A 84 13.96 -0.96 2.07
N TYR A 85 12.82 -1.45 2.54
CA TYR A 85 12.33 -1.14 3.88
C TYR A 85 13.20 -1.75 4.97
N TYR A 86 13.53 -3.04 4.86
CA TYR A 86 14.23 -3.80 5.91
C TYR A 86 15.75 -3.85 5.76
N HIS A 87 16.29 -3.65 4.55
CA HIS A 87 17.72 -3.72 4.28
C HIS A 87 18.30 -2.39 3.77
N GLY A 88 17.46 -1.38 3.53
CA GLY A 88 17.88 -0.05 3.07
C GLY A 88 18.26 0.02 1.59
N SER A 89 18.28 -1.11 0.88
CA SER A 89 18.62 -1.17 -0.54
C SER A 89 18.14 -2.47 -1.17
N ASP A 90 17.90 -2.43 -2.48
CA ASP A 90 17.69 -3.62 -3.30
C ASP A 90 18.93 -3.86 -4.17
N SER A 91 19.75 -4.84 -3.81
CA SER A 91 21.00 -5.15 -4.52
C SER A 91 20.80 -5.57 -5.98
N HIS A 92 19.68 -6.20 -6.33
CA HIS A 92 19.38 -6.56 -7.71
C HIS A 92 19.15 -5.29 -8.53
N PHE A 93 18.34 -4.38 -7.99
CA PHE A 93 18.02 -3.12 -8.65
C PHE A 93 19.24 -2.18 -8.71
N GLU A 94 20.07 -2.12 -7.68
CA GLU A 94 21.34 -1.38 -7.73
C GLU A 94 22.31 -1.96 -8.80
N GLY A 95 22.34 -3.28 -8.94
CA GLY A 95 23.06 -3.94 -10.03
C GLY A 95 22.54 -3.52 -11.40
N LEU A 96 21.21 -3.46 -11.57
CA LEU A 96 20.58 -3.00 -12.82
C LEU A 96 20.93 -1.54 -13.10
N ALA A 97 20.87 -0.67 -12.10
CA ALA A 97 21.27 0.75 -12.20
C ALA A 97 22.68 0.90 -12.75
N GLY A 98 23.63 0.11 -12.24
CA GLY A 98 25.03 0.15 -12.66
C GLY A 98 25.25 -0.24 -14.13
N LEU A 99 24.29 -0.90 -14.77
CA LEU A 99 24.37 -1.36 -16.14
C LEU A 99 23.67 -0.43 -17.15
N LEU A 100 22.69 0.35 -16.71
CA LEU A 100 21.88 1.18 -17.60
C LEU A 100 22.62 2.45 -18.03
N THR A 101 22.50 2.79 -19.32
CA THR A 101 22.93 4.11 -19.83
C THR A 101 21.96 5.19 -19.39
N LYS A 102 22.39 6.45 -19.47
CA LYS A 102 21.54 7.61 -19.18
C LYS A 102 20.30 7.66 -20.07
N GLU A 103 20.45 7.29 -21.34
CA GLU A 103 19.39 7.20 -22.32
C GLU A 103 18.38 6.11 -21.97
N GLN A 104 18.87 4.94 -21.51
CA GLN A 104 18.00 3.86 -21.04
C GLN A 104 17.21 4.26 -19.78
N PHE A 105 17.85 4.92 -18.81
CA PHE A 105 17.16 5.46 -17.63
C PHE A 105 16.03 6.42 -18.02
N ARG A 106 16.31 7.34 -18.95
CA ARG A 106 15.32 8.31 -19.44
C ARG A 106 14.17 7.62 -20.19
N ALA A 107 14.45 6.58 -20.96
CA ALA A 107 13.43 5.82 -21.67
C ALA A 107 12.46 5.14 -20.68
N VAL A 108 12.97 4.53 -19.61
CA VAL A 108 12.13 3.92 -18.56
C VAL A 108 11.31 4.98 -17.82
N ALA A 109 11.94 6.10 -17.43
CA ALA A 109 11.23 7.19 -16.76
C ALA A 109 10.13 7.80 -17.66
N ALA A 110 10.38 7.92 -18.96
CA ALA A 110 9.39 8.37 -19.93
C ALA A 110 8.23 7.38 -20.08
N PHE A 111 8.52 6.06 -20.10
CA PHE A 111 7.49 5.02 -20.08
C PHE A 111 6.61 5.12 -18.82
N LEU A 112 7.20 5.25 -17.63
CA LEU A 112 6.45 5.42 -16.39
C LEU A 112 5.57 6.68 -16.42
N ALA A 113 6.06 7.78 -16.99
CA ALA A 113 5.32 9.02 -17.09
C ALA A 113 4.06 8.96 -17.99
N LEU A 114 3.89 7.90 -18.78
CA LEU A 114 2.65 7.68 -19.55
C LEU A 114 1.45 7.37 -18.66
N PHE A 115 1.69 6.91 -17.41
CA PHE A 115 0.61 6.67 -16.46
C PHE A 115 0.11 7.94 -15.78
N LEU A 116 0.85 9.07 -15.85
CA LEU A 116 0.38 10.34 -15.33
C LEU A 116 -0.60 11.02 -16.29
N PRO A 117 -1.69 11.65 -15.80
CA PRO A 117 -2.72 12.29 -16.63
C PRO A 117 -2.22 13.49 -17.48
N HIS A 118 -0.97 13.91 -17.30
CA HIS A 118 -0.41 15.19 -17.76
C HIS A 118 0.75 15.06 -18.75
N SER A 119 0.99 13.89 -19.33
CA SER A 119 1.95 13.76 -20.45
C SER A 119 1.50 14.50 -21.72
N ASN A 120 0.34 15.19 -21.70
CA ASN A 120 -0.10 16.13 -22.74
C ASN A 120 0.08 17.60 -22.27
N PRO A 121 0.99 18.39 -22.87
CA PRO A 121 1.52 19.67 -22.34
C PRO A 121 0.55 20.88 -22.29
N GLY A 122 -0.77 20.68 -22.29
CA GLY A 122 -1.78 21.74 -22.29
C GLY A 122 -2.72 21.76 -21.09
N ASN A 123 -2.60 20.84 -20.14
CA ASN A 123 -3.60 20.67 -19.08
C ASN A 123 -2.92 20.61 -17.71
N THR A 124 -2.72 21.75 -17.05
CA THR A 124 -2.01 21.86 -15.75
C THR A 124 -2.85 21.53 -14.52
N LEU A 125 -3.96 20.81 -14.68
CA LEU A 125 -4.89 20.52 -13.59
C LEU A 125 -4.78 19.07 -13.13
N LEU A 126 -3.75 18.79 -12.33
CA LEU A 126 -3.72 17.56 -11.55
C LEU A 126 -4.94 17.63 -10.63
N LEU A 127 -5.90 16.73 -10.87
CA LEU A 127 -7.00 16.41 -9.95
C LEU A 127 -8.13 17.45 -9.86
N ARG A 128 -8.78 17.81 -10.98
CA ARG A 128 -10.18 18.30 -10.95
C ARG A 128 -11.14 17.15 -10.59
N GLY A 129 -10.99 16.56 -9.41
CA GLY A 129 -11.89 15.55 -8.85
C GLY A 129 -11.82 14.14 -9.46
N ALA A 130 -10.86 13.86 -10.35
CA ALA A 130 -10.63 12.50 -10.84
C ALA A 130 -9.71 11.74 -9.90
N GLU A 131 -10.14 10.55 -9.46
CA GLU A 131 -9.35 9.62 -8.66
C GLU A 131 -8.11 9.13 -9.44
N PRO A 132 -6.90 9.17 -8.85
CA PRO A 132 -5.72 8.56 -9.44
C PRO A 132 -5.91 7.04 -9.63
N SER A 133 -5.50 6.52 -10.78
CA SER A 133 -5.51 5.06 -11.00
C SER A 133 -4.44 4.36 -10.15
N HIS A 134 -4.66 3.08 -9.82
CA HIS A 134 -3.63 2.24 -9.17
C HIS A 134 -2.29 2.27 -9.92
N MET A 135 -2.32 2.30 -11.25
CA MET A 135 -1.11 2.41 -12.08
C MET A 135 -0.32 3.70 -11.84
N MET A 136 -0.99 4.81 -11.51
CA MET A 136 -0.30 6.05 -11.12
C MET A 136 0.46 5.89 -9.81
N PHE A 137 -0.13 5.21 -8.82
CA PHE A 137 0.53 4.91 -7.56
C PHE A 137 1.75 4.01 -7.76
N LEU A 138 1.59 2.91 -8.52
CA LEU A 138 2.71 2.02 -8.84
C LEU A 138 3.84 2.73 -9.59
N ALA A 139 3.51 3.51 -10.63
CA ALA A 139 4.51 4.25 -11.39
C ALA A 139 5.20 5.32 -10.54
N SER A 140 4.45 6.02 -9.68
CA SER A 140 5.00 6.99 -8.73
C SER A 140 5.94 6.33 -7.72
N ARG A 141 5.56 5.17 -7.17
CA ARG A 141 6.40 4.39 -6.25
C ARG A 141 7.69 3.96 -6.93
N ALA A 142 7.61 3.39 -8.14
CA ALA A 142 8.79 3.01 -8.92
C ALA A 142 9.72 4.22 -9.17
N MET A 143 9.14 5.36 -9.54
CA MET A 143 9.90 6.61 -9.76
C MET A 143 10.60 7.08 -8.49
N ARG A 144 9.87 7.21 -7.38
CA ARG A 144 10.38 7.67 -6.08
C ARG A 144 11.47 6.75 -5.52
N LEU A 145 11.30 5.43 -5.65
CA LEU A 145 12.24 4.47 -5.08
C LEU A 145 13.52 4.32 -5.89
N PHE A 146 13.49 4.62 -7.20
CA PHE A 146 14.66 4.36 -8.04
C PHE A 146 14.81 5.25 -9.28
N TRP A 147 13.75 5.45 -10.06
CA TRP A 147 13.90 6.07 -11.40
C TRP A 147 14.02 7.59 -11.39
N GLU A 148 13.80 8.26 -10.25
CA GLU A 148 14.04 9.70 -10.08
C GLU A 148 15.49 10.12 -10.42
N ARG A 149 16.44 9.19 -10.33
CA ARG A 149 17.86 9.35 -10.72
C ARG A 149 18.02 9.80 -12.18
N ALA A 150 17.04 9.52 -13.05
CA ALA A 150 17.04 9.99 -14.43
C ALA A 150 16.94 11.52 -14.55
N GLY A 151 16.34 12.16 -13.54
CA GLY A 151 16.04 13.59 -13.48
C GLY A 151 15.10 14.07 -14.60
N GLY A 152 15.02 15.40 -14.75
CA GLY A 152 14.24 16.03 -15.80
C GLY A 152 12.73 16.07 -15.54
N PRO A 153 11.93 16.43 -16.54
CA PRO A 153 10.52 16.81 -16.35
C PRO A 153 9.63 15.67 -15.83
N HIS A 154 9.95 14.42 -16.15
CA HIS A 154 9.19 13.27 -15.64
C HIS A 154 9.39 13.08 -14.14
N ALA A 155 10.63 13.19 -13.64
CA ALA A 155 10.91 13.10 -12.21
C ALA A 155 10.21 14.23 -11.44
N GLU A 156 10.23 15.46 -11.99
CA GLU A 156 9.51 16.61 -11.41
C GLU A 156 8.00 16.39 -11.37
N ALA A 157 7.41 15.82 -12.43
CA ALA A 157 5.98 15.52 -12.47
C ALA A 157 5.56 14.48 -11.42
N PHE A 158 6.35 13.42 -11.23
CA PHE A 158 6.11 12.43 -10.18
C PHE A 158 6.33 12.98 -8.78
N ALA A 159 7.35 13.82 -8.58
CA ALA A 159 7.57 14.51 -7.30
C ALA A 159 6.37 15.42 -6.96
N ALA A 160 5.80 16.11 -7.95
CA ALA A 160 4.60 16.92 -7.75
C ALA A 160 3.37 16.05 -7.40
N PHE A 161 3.18 14.91 -8.08
CA PHE A 161 2.12 13.96 -7.78
C PHE A 161 2.27 13.39 -6.35
N ASP A 162 3.45 12.87 -5.99
CA ASP A 162 3.72 12.33 -4.64
C ASP A 162 3.54 13.41 -3.57
N TRP A 163 3.99 14.64 -3.82
CA TRP A 163 3.76 15.77 -2.91
C TRP A 163 2.27 16.01 -2.67
N GLN A 164 1.43 16.01 -3.72
CA GLN A 164 -0.02 16.17 -3.59
C GLN A 164 -0.66 15.04 -2.80
N MET A 165 -0.21 13.79 -2.97
CA MET A 165 -0.72 12.65 -2.20
C MET A 165 -0.35 12.70 -0.71
N ARG A 166 0.72 13.42 -0.37
CA ARG A 166 1.24 13.54 1.01
C ARG A 166 0.91 14.86 1.71
N HIS A 167 0.41 15.85 0.95
CA HIS A 167 0.11 17.21 1.42
C HIS A 167 -1.30 17.64 1.00
N TYR A 168 -2.27 16.77 1.24
CA TYR A 168 -3.68 17.01 0.97
C TYR A 168 -4.34 17.80 2.09
N GLU A 169 -5.09 18.83 1.71
CA GLU A 169 -5.95 19.57 2.62
C GLU A 169 -7.39 19.06 2.46
N TYR A 170 -7.89 18.38 3.49
CA TYR A 170 -9.28 17.91 3.48
C TYR A 170 -10.25 19.10 3.44
N PRO A 171 -11.23 19.10 2.52
CA PRO A 171 -12.34 20.02 2.62
C PRO A 171 -13.17 19.71 3.89
N ALA A 172 -14.01 20.64 4.30
CA ALA A 172 -14.98 20.36 5.36
C ALA A 172 -15.99 19.30 4.89
N PRO A 173 -16.40 18.33 5.74
CA PRO A 173 -17.48 17.41 5.38
C PRO A 173 -18.78 18.17 5.09
N GLU A 174 -19.59 17.65 4.15
CA GLU A 174 -20.89 18.24 3.84
C GLU A 174 -21.91 18.00 4.96
N ASP A 175 -21.86 16.82 5.59
CA ASP A 175 -22.69 16.50 6.75
C ASP A 175 -22.15 17.18 8.03
N PRO A 176 -22.95 18.00 8.72
CA PRO A 176 -22.58 18.61 9.99
C PRO A 176 -22.22 17.61 11.09
N ALA A 177 -22.84 16.43 11.13
CA ALA A 177 -22.51 15.41 12.14
C ALA A 177 -21.13 14.80 11.88
N ALA A 178 -20.84 14.42 10.63
CA ALA A 178 -19.50 14.05 10.19
C ALA A 178 -18.48 15.16 10.46
N ALA A 179 -18.80 16.43 10.19
CA ALA A 179 -17.92 17.58 10.47
C ALA A 179 -17.56 17.72 11.95
N ALA A 180 -18.53 17.58 12.85
CA ALA A 180 -18.27 17.59 14.29
C ALA A 180 -17.38 16.42 14.72
N LEU A 181 -17.64 15.22 14.18
CA LEU A 181 -16.88 14.02 14.48
C LEU A 181 -15.43 14.07 13.93
N VAL A 182 -15.21 14.64 12.75
CA VAL A 182 -13.86 14.87 12.20
C VAL A 182 -13.04 15.74 13.13
N GLU A 183 -13.62 16.81 13.69
CA GLU A 183 -12.92 17.66 14.66
C GLU A 183 -12.66 16.95 16.00
N GLU A 184 -13.59 16.10 16.46
CA GLU A 184 -13.38 15.24 17.63
C GLU A 184 -12.20 14.28 17.42
N ILE A 185 -12.16 13.58 16.27
CA ILE A 185 -11.04 12.70 15.89
C ILE A 185 -9.74 13.49 15.83
N ARG A 186 -9.75 14.68 15.21
CA ARG A 186 -8.54 15.52 15.09
C ARG A 186 -7.98 15.95 16.44
N SER A 187 -8.87 16.25 17.39
CA SER A 187 -8.51 16.61 18.75
C SER A 187 -7.99 15.40 19.53
N ALA A 188 -8.69 14.26 19.48
CA ALA A 188 -8.33 13.06 20.22
C ALA A 188 -6.96 12.50 19.83
N PHE A 189 -6.60 12.59 18.54
CA PHE A 189 -5.34 12.09 17.99
C PHE A 189 -4.28 13.18 17.78
N ALA A 190 -4.48 14.40 18.29
CA ALA A 190 -3.58 15.53 18.06
C ALA A 190 -2.14 15.26 18.51
N ASP A 191 -1.98 14.54 19.62
CA ASP A 191 -0.69 14.23 20.24
C ASP A 191 -0.24 12.78 19.98
N ALA A 192 -0.86 12.08 19.03
CA ALA A 192 -0.45 10.71 18.67
C ALA A 192 1.01 10.72 18.17
N PRO A 193 1.93 10.01 18.84
CA PRO A 193 3.35 10.07 18.47
C PRO A 193 3.60 9.36 17.16
N TYR A 194 4.45 9.95 16.31
CA TYR A 194 4.91 9.26 15.10
C TYR A 194 5.78 8.05 15.51
N PRO A 195 5.47 6.82 15.05
CA PRO A 195 6.24 5.61 15.40
C PRO A 195 7.69 5.62 14.86
N GLY A 196 7.98 6.47 13.88
CA GLY A 196 9.26 6.50 13.16
C GLY A 196 9.24 5.64 11.88
N ASP A 197 10.07 6.03 10.91
CA ASP A 197 10.09 5.50 9.55
C ASP A 197 10.33 3.97 9.44
N ASN A 198 10.99 3.40 10.45
CA ASN A 198 11.39 1.99 10.50
C ASN A 198 10.51 1.14 11.43
N ASN A 199 9.45 1.72 12.01
CA ASN A 199 8.53 1.02 12.91
C ASN A 199 7.07 1.10 12.43
N LEU A 200 6.87 1.04 11.11
CA LEU A 200 5.55 1.10 10.49
C LEU A 200 4.99 -0.28 10.19
N SER A 201 5.81 -1.21 9.72
CA SER A 201 5.36 -2.53 9.30
C SER A 201 5.35 -3.54 10.45
N GLY A 202 4.18 -4.05 10.79
CA GLY A 202 3.94 -5.11 11.77
C GLY A 202 4.07 -6.52 11.19
N SER A 203 4.28 -6.66 9.87
CA SER A 203 4.46 -7.95 9.20
C SER A 203 5.71 -7.95 8.31
N ARG A 204 6.43 -9.07 8.34
CA ARG A 204 7.56 -9.34 7.43
C ARG A 204 7.19 -10.33 6.32
N GLN A 205 5.90 -10.65 6.17
CA GLN A 205 5.43 -11.58 5.17
C GLN A 205 5.04 -10.83 3.90
N GLY A 206 5.71 -11.15 2.78
CA GLY A 206 5.46 -10.52 1.48
C GLY A 206 6.00 -9.09 1.37
N ASP A 207 5.81 -8.48 0.19
CA ASP A 207 6.21 -7.09 -0.08
C ASP A 207 5.14 -6.07 0.35
N GLU A 208 3.85 -6.43 0.36
CA GLU A 208 2.73 -5.51 0.59
C GLU A 208 2.88 -4.69 1.89
N ALA A 209 3.22 -5.35 2.99
CA ALA A 209 3.42 -4.69 4.28
C ALA A 209 4.58 -3.68 4.26
N ALA A 210 5.59 -3.91 3.41
CA ALA A 210 6.71 -2.99 3.22
C ALA A 210 6.36 -1.87 2.21
N GLU A 211 5.57 -2.16 1.17
CA GLU A 211 5.04 -1.17 0.23
C GLU A 211 4.24 -0.10 0.97
N ILE A 212 3.27 -0.51 1.79
CA ILE A 212 2.48 0.37 2.65
C ILE A 212 3.38 1.22 3.55
N ALA A 213 4.36 0.58 4.19
CA ALA A 213 5.26 1.28 5.10
C ALA A 213 6.11 2.34 4.36
N LEU A 214 6.56 2.06 3.13
CA LEU A 214 7.28 3.03 2.29
C LEU A 214 6.39 4.17 1.80
N ASP A 215 5.12 3.89 1.53
CA ASP A 215 4.16 4.91 1.10
C ASP A 215 3.79 5.85 2.24
N LEU A 216 3.58 5.34 3.45
CA LEU A 216 3.24 6.14 4.63
C LEU A 216 4.46 6.78 5.30
N ARG A 217 5.68 6.30 5.06
CA ARG A 217 6.94 6.83 5.64
C ARG A 217 7.03 8.36 5.57
N GLY A 218 7.32 8.99 6.71
CA GLY A 218 7.47 10.44 6.84
C GLY A 218 6.21 11.28 6.60
N VAL A 219 5.05 10.67 6.35
CA VAL A 219 3.80 11.42 6.09
C VAL A 219 3.05 11.67 7.37
N HIS A 220 2.58 12.90 7.54
CA HIS A 220 1.74 13.26 8.67
C HIS A 220 0.29 12.83 8.41
N TRP A 221 -0.37 12.16 9.36
CA TRP A 221 -1.72 11.61 9.15
C TRP A 221 -2.76 12.67 8.71
N ARG A 222 -2.61 13.92 9.16
CA ARG A 222 -3.49 15.06 8.78
C ARG A 222 -3.43 15.47 7.31
N THR A 223 -2.39 15.08 6.59
CA THR A 223 -2.11 15.59 5.24
C THR A 223 -2.10 14.49 4.18
N ILE A 224 -2.47 13.25 4.53
CA ILE A 224 -2.52 12.17 3.55
C ILE A 224 -3.76 12.35 2.67
N ALA A 225 -3.59 12.24 1.35
CA ALA A 225 -4.72 12.22 0.43
C ALA A 225 -5.55 10.94 0.62
N PRO A 226 -6.88 11.02 0.57
CA PRO A 226 -7.73 9.84 0.74
C PRO A 226 -7.48 8.77 -0.33
N TRP A 227 -7.07 9.14 -1.54
CA TRP A 227 -6.72 8.17 -2.59
C TRP A 227 -5.46 7.36 -2.25
N LEU A 228 -4.48 7.95 -1.55
CA LEU A 228 -3.31 7.18 -1.08
C LEU A 228 -3.72 6.18 0.00
N LEU A 229 -4.69 6.53 0.85
CA LEU A 229 -5.27 5.61 1.83
C LEU A 229 -6.07 4.50 1.16
N ALA A 230 -6.83 4.81 0.10
CA ALA A 230 -7.58 3.83 -0.68
C ALA A 230 -6.67 2.83 -1.41
N ASP A 231 -5.60 3.31 -2.04
CA ASP A 231 -4.56 2.46 -2.65
C ASP A 231 -3.88 1.55 -1.61
N ASN A 232 -3.79 2.03 -0.36
CA ASN A 232 -3.28 1.29 0.79
C ASN A 232 -4.39 0.79 1.73
N SER A 233 -5.54 0.37 1.19
CA SER A 233 -6.72 0.01 2.01
C SER A 233 -6.50 -1.14 3.01
N THR A 234 -5.48 -1.98 2.79
CA THR A 234 -5.07 -3.07 3.70
C THR A 234 -4.08 -2.62 4.78
N ALA A 235 -3.63 -1.36 4.78
CA ALA A 235 -2.62 -0.85 5.69
C ALA A 235 -2.94 -1.09 7.17
N THR A 236 -4.20 -0.91 7.55
CA THR A 236 -4.63 -1.07 8.95
C THR A 236 -4.43 -2.50 9.49
N SER A 237 -4.28 -3.50 8.63
CA SER A 237 -3.93 -4.89 9.00
C SER A 237 -2.41 -5.09 9.15
N PHE A 238 -1.61 -4.37 8.37
CA PHE A 238 -0.15 -4.55 8.31
C PHE A 238 0.64 -3.61 9.21
N LEU A 239 0.04 -2.50 9.66
CA LEU A 239 0.72 -1.55 10.53
C LEU A 239 1.03 -2.17 11.92
N THR A 240 2.15 -1.75 12.52
CA THR A 240 2.45 -1.95 13.96
C THR A 240 1.36 -1.32 14.84
N HIS A 241 1.33 -1.61 16.14
CA HIS A 241 0.37 -0.98 17.06
C HIS A 241 0.52 0.55 17.07
N GLU A 242 1.76 1.04 17.10
CA GLU A 242 2.05 2.48 17.07
C GLU A 242 1.74 3.10 15.71
N GLY A 243 2.04 2.39 14.61
CA GLY A 243 1.69 2.82 13.25
C GLY A 243 0.19 2.90 13.02
N LEU A 244 -0.55 1.89 13.49
CA LEU A 244 -2.01 1.89 13.44
C LEU A 244 -2.57 3.07 14.23
N ARG A 245 -2.13 3.27 15.47
CA ARG A 245 -2.59 4.40 16.30
C ARG A 245 -2.31 5.75 15.64
N TYR A 246 -1.15 5.93 15.01
CA TYR A 246 -0.78 7.18 14.35
C TYR A 246 -1.60 7.46 13.08
N TYR A 247 -1.82 6.45 12.23
CA TYR A 247 -2.48 6.64 10.94
C TYR A 247 -4.00 6.40 10.94
N LEU A 248 -4.54 5.69 11.93
CA LEU A 248 -5.98 5.45 12.06
C LEU A 248 -6.84 6.71 11.86
N PRO A 249 -6.57 7.89 12.48
CA PRO A 249 -7.41 9.07 12.29
C PRO A 249 -7.52 9.51 10.83
N ALA A 250 -6.49 9.31 9.99
CA ALA A 250 -6.55 9.64 8.57
C ALA A 250 -7.59 8.77 7.84
N PHE A 251 -7.61 7.47 8.14
CA PHE A 251 -8.57 6.56 7.55
C PHE A 251 -10.00 6.81 8.06
N LEU A 252 -10.20 7.09 9.36
CA LEU A 252 -11.52 7.43 9.90
C LEU A 252 -12.08 8.69 9.23
N ILE A 253 -11.24 9.71 9.07
CA ILE A 253 -11.64 10.96 8.41
C ILE A 253 -11.91 10.71 6.92
N ALA A 254 -11.08 9.95 6.23
CA ALA A 254 -11.31 9.63 4.81
C ALA A 254 -12.61 8.86 4.59
N ASP A 255 -12.97 7.99 5.53
CA ASP A 255 -14.22 7.23 5.52
C ASP A 255 -15.44 8.14 5.73
N LEU A 256 -15.40 9.00 6.75
CA LEU A 256 -16.44 10.02 7.02
C LEU A 256 -16.63 11.03 5.88
N MET A 257 -15.62 11.17 5.03
CA MET A 257 -15.65 12.03 3.85
C MET A 257 -16.10 11.29 2.58
N GLU A 258 -16.52 10.03 2.71
CA GLU A 258 -16.99 9.16 1.62
C GLU A 258 -15.98 8.95 0.47
N PHE A 259 -14.67 9.10 0.74
CA PHE A 259 -13.64 8.94 -0.30
C PHE A 259 -13.23 7.48 -0.57
N GLY A 260 -14.08 6.50 -0.25
CA GLY A 260 -13.89 5.08 -0.60
C GLY A 260 -12.67 4.37 0.00
N GLY A 261 -11.95 5.01 0.96
CA GLY A 261 -10.63 4.56 1.42
C GLY A 261 -10.57 3.86 2.78
N GLY A 262 -11.67 3.77 3.52
CA GLY A 262 -11.64 3.39 4.93
C GLY A 262 -12.20 2.00 5.24
N ARG A 263 -11.48 0.90 4.94
CA ARG A 263 -11.81 -0.42 5.54
C ARG A 263 -11.49 -0.50 7.04
N CYS A 264 -11.59 0.62 7.75
CA CYS A 264 -11.31 0.70 9.18
C CYS A 264 -12.29 -0.09 10.01
N VAL A 265 -13.56 -0.17 9.59
CA VAL A 265 -14.57 -0.97 10.28
C VAL A 265 -14.11 -2.41 10.46
N PHE A 266 -13.55 -3.04 9.41
CA PHE A 266 -12.96 -4.37 9.53
C PHE A 266 -11.90 -4.40 10.64
N THR A 267 -10.89 -3.52 10.60
CA THR A 267 -9.83 -3.51 11.61
C THR A 267 -10.33 -3.23 13.04
N LEU A 268 -11.35 -2.38 13.19
CA LEU A 268 -11.90 -1.99 14.49
C LEU A 268 -12.89 -3.02 15.07
N THR A 269 -13.39 -3.94 14.26
CA THR A 269 -14.30 -5.01 14.68
C THR A 269 -13.62 -6.39 14.69
N HIS A 270 -12.55 -6.57 13.92
CA HIS A 270 -11.83 -7.82 13.79
C HIS A 270 -11.21 -8.25 15.12
N GLY A 271 -11.53 -9.48 15.55
CA GLY A 271 -11.19 -10.03 16.86
C GLY A 271 -12.26 -9.84 17.93
N PHE A 272 -13.24 -8.96 17.71
CA PHE A 272 -14.32 -8.69 18.67
C PHE A 272 -15.68 -9.24 18.25
N THR A 273 -15.79 -9.84 17.07
CA THR A 273 -17.04 -10.45 16.56
C THR A 273 -16.95 -11.96 16.44
N GLU A 274 -18.09 -12.65 16.58
CA GLU A 274 -18.17 -14.13 16.53
C GLU A 274 -17.71 -14.73 15.21
N SER A 275 -17.94 -14.04 14.09
CA SER A 275 -17.60 -14.51 12.74
C SER A 275 -16.10 -14.80 12.58
N ASN A 276 -15.24 -14.06 13.28
CA ASN A 276 -13.79 -14.21 13.21
C ASN A 276 -13.29 -15.55 13.79
N PHE A 277 -13.98 -16.10 14.80
CA PHE A 277 -13.53 -17.30 15.51
C PHE A 277 -13.69 -18.59 14.69
N SER A 278 -14.54 -18.56 13.66
CA SER A 278 -14.91 -19.75 12.88
C SER A 278 -13.84 -20.25 11.91
N LEU A 279 -12.96 -19.36 11.45
CA LEU A 279 -11.96 -19.68 10.41
C LEU A 279 -10.66 -20.28 10.97
N TYR A 280 -10.30 -19.89 12.20
CA TYR A 280 -9.08 -20.34 12.88
C TYR A 280 -9.39 -20.57 14.37
N PRO A 281 -10.04 -21.70 14.71
CA PRO A 281 -10.59 -21.94 16.05
C PRO A 281 -9.53 -22.04 17.16
N ASP A 282 -8.27 -22.32 16.79
CA ASP A 282 -7.16 -22.41 17.73
C ASP A 282 -6.51 -21.05 18.05
N THR A 283 -6.98 -19.97 17.42
CA THR A 283 -6.47 -18.61 17.63
C THR A 283 -7.39 -17.84 18.58
N ASP A 284 -6.83 -17.29 19.67
CA ASP A 284 -7.55 -16.36 20.53
C ASP A 284 -7.60 -14.97 19.87
N TRP A 285 -8.53 -14.83 18.93
CA TRP A 285 -8.73 -13.58 18.19
C TRP A 285 -9.16 -12.42 19.10
N PHE A 286 -9.79 -12.70 20.23
CA PHE A 286 -10.17 -11.67 21.18
C PHE A 286 -8.94 -11.10 21.88
N ALA A 287 -8.04 -11.96 22.36
CA ALA A 287 -6.77 -11.51 22.92
C ALA A 287 -5.94 -10.73 21.88
N TYR A 288 -5.88 -11.21 20.63
CA TYR A 288 -5.22 -10.50 19.54
C TYR A 288 -5.80 -9.09 19.31
N GLY A 289 -7.13 -8.97 19.26
CA GLY A 289 -7.81 -7.69 19.12
C GLY A 289 -7.52 -6.74 20.29
N VAL A 290 -7.59 -7.25 21.52
CA VAL A 290 -7.29 -6.46 22.74
C VAL A 290 -5.86 -5.92 22.71
N GLU A 291 -4.88 -6.77 22.37
CA GLU A 291 -3.47 -6.36 22.28
C GLU A 291 -3.29 -5.26 21.23
N ARG A 292 -3.88 -5.45 20.03
CA ARG A 292 -3.80 -4.51 18.91
C ARG A 292 -4.36 -3.13 19.25
N MET A 293 -5.41 -3.09 20.07
CA MET A 293 -6.10 -1.86 20.47
C MET A 293 -5.67 -1.31 21.84
N ALA A 294 -4.70 -1.94 22.52
CA ALA A 294 -4.30 -1.58 23.88
C ALA A 294 -3.72 -0.16 23.96
N GLY A 295 -2.98 0.27 22.92
CA GLY A 295 -2.25 1.54 22.88
C GLY A 295 -3.11 2.80 22.77
N PHE A 296 -4.41 2.69 22.48
CA PHE A 296 -5.29 3.86 22.35
C PHE A 296 -5.64 4.45 23.71
N THR A 297 -5.56 5.77 23.82
CA THR A 297 -5.92 6.54 25.01
C THR A 297 -7.44 6.66 25.18
N LEU A 298 -7.89 7.13 26.35
CA LEU A 298 -9.32 7.33 26.59
C LEU A 298 -9.99 8.30 25.57
N PRO A 299 -9.42 9.49 25.26
CA PRO A 299 -9.94 10.34 24.19
C PRO A 299 -10.03 9.65 22.82
N GLU A 300 -8.99 8.90 22.44
CA GLU A 300 -8.94 8.19 21.16
C GLU A 300 -10.01 7.08 21.09
N ARG A 301 -10.19 6.31 22.17
CA ARG A 301 -11.23 5.28 22.26
C ARG A 301 -12.64 5.87 22.16
N LEU A 302 -12.88 7.02 22.79
CA LEU A 302 -14.17 7.72 22.69
C LEU A 302 -14.45 8.15 21.25
N ALA A 303 -13.47 8.75 20.56
CA ALA A 303 -13.62 9.13 19.16
C ALA A 303 -13.89 7.91 18.25
N ILE A 304 -13.21 6.78 18.49
CA ILE A 304 -13.45 5.52 17.77
C ILE A 304 -14.88 5.00 18.01
N ILE A 305 -15.37 5.00 19.25
CA ILE A 305 -16.74 4.59 19.58
C ILE A 305 -17.75 5.46 18.83
N ARG A 306 -17.55 6.78 18.83
CA ARG A 306 -18.46 7.73 18.18
C ARG A 306 -18.46 7.55 16.66
N TYR A 307 -17.30 7.27 16.07
CA TYR A 307 -17.20 6.88 14.66
C TYR A 307 -17.97 5.60 14.37
N LEU A 308 -17.75 4.54 15.15
CA LEU A 308 -18.46 3.26 14.97
C LEU A 308 -19.98 3.43 15.10
N GLU A 309 -20.45 4.18 16.10
CA GLU A 309 -21.87 4.50 16.27
C GLU A 309 -22.43 5.27 15.06
N TYR A 310 -21.72 6.28 14.58
CA TYR A 310 -22.10 7.00 13.36
C TYR A 310 -22.18 6.07 12.15
N THR A 311 -21.16 5.25 11.90
CA THR A 311 -21.14 4.33 10.74
C THR A 311 -22.27 3.30 10.82
N ALA A 312 -22.57 2.75 12.00
CA ALA A 312 -23.67 1.79 12.17
C ALA A 312 -25.05 2.40 11.91
N GLU A 313 -25.21 3.72 12.05
CA GLU A 313 -26.46 4.42 11.70
C GLU A 313 -26.61 4.63 10.19
N GLN A 314 -25.51 4.64 9.43
CA GLN A 314 -25.51 4.87 7.98
C GLN A 314 -25.49 3.57 7.17
N GLU A 315 -24.84 2.51 7.66
CA GLU A 315 -24.55 1.29 6.90
C GLU A 315 -25.14 0.01 7.53
N ASP A 316 -26.20 -0.51 6.93
CA ASP A 316 -26.89 -1.73 7.39
C ASP A 316 -25.99 -2.99 7.38
N TYR A 317 -25.00 -3.06 6.48
CA TYR A 317 -24.19 -4.27 6.27
C TYR A 317 -23.23 -4.55 7.44
N GLU A 318 -22.56 -3.51 7.95
CA GLU A 318 -21.58 -3.66 9.03
C GLU A 318 -22.16 -3.41 10.43
N ALA A 319 -23.38 -2.84 10.53
CA ALA A 319 -23.99 -2.45 11.80
C ALA A 319 -23.99 -3.58 12.86
N ALA A 320 -24.25 -4.83 12.45
CA ALA A 320 -24.23 -5.98 13.36
C ALA A 320 -22.83 -6.24 13.95
N ASN A 321 -21.79 -6.25 13.12
CA ASN A 321 -20.40 -6.43 13.55
C ASN A 321 -19.96 -5.27 14.46
N ILE A 322 -20.36 -4.05 14.10
CA ILE A 322 -20.05 -2.84 14.87
C ILE A 322 -20.70 -2.92 16.26
N HIS A 323 -22.00 -3.21 16.34
CA HIS A 323 -22.70 -3.32 17.62
C HIS A 323 -22.08 -4.38 18.53
N GLU A 324 -21.75 -5.55 17.99
CA GLU A 324 -21.10 -6.60 18.76
C GLU A 324 -19.72 -6.15 19.29
N ALA A 325 -18.89 -5.54 18.44
CA ALA A 325 -17.57 -5.03 18.85
C ALA A 325 -17.68 -3.90 19.91
N LEU A 326 -18.68 -3.01 19.76
CA LEU A 326 -18.97 -1.96 20.73
C LEU A 326 -19.32 -2.53 22.10
N GLU A 327 -20.15 -3.58 22.14
CA GLU A 327 -20.58 -4.24 23.37
C GLU A 327 -19.47 -5.06 24.03
N ARG A 328 -18.70 -5.81 23.23
CA ARG A 328 -17.70 -6.76 23.75
C ARG A 328 -16.38 -6.11 24.15
N TYR A 329 -15.96 -5.05 23.46
CA TYR A 329 -14.66 -4.43 23.70
C TYR A 329 -14.75 -2.92 23.90
N TRP A 330 -15.21 -2.15 22.92
CA TRP A 330 -14.96 -0.71 22.91
C TRP A 330 -15.61 0.02 24.09
N ARG A 331 -16.90 -0.20 24.39
CA ARG A 331 -17.56 0.44 25.55
C ARG A 331 -16.99 -0.06 26.89
N PRO A 332 -16.80 -1.38 27.12
CA PRO A 332 -16.09 -1.87 28.31
C PRO A 332 -14.69 -1.26 28.50
N SER A 333 -13.97 -1.01 27.40
CA SER A 333 -12.61 -0.47 27.43
C SER A 333 -12.49 0.94 28.03
N LEU A 334 -13.60 1.67 28.19
CA LEU A 334 -13.65 2.97 28.87
C LEU A 334 -13.55 2.84 30.40
N GLY A 335 -13.99 1.69 30.96
CA GLY A 335 -14.01 1.43 32.40
C GLY A 335 -12.68 0.93 32.97
N ASN A 336 -11.79 0.39 32.13
CA ASN A 336 -10.48 -0.10 32.54
C ASN A 336 -9.48 1.05 32.70
N LYS A 337 -9.59 1.77 33.81
CA LYS A 337 -8.48 2.57 34.33
C LYS A 337 -7.40 1.63 34.90
N GLY A 338 -6.41 1.28 34.09
CA GLY A 338 -5.04 1.20 34.59
C GLY A 338 -4.50 -0.08 35.24
N ASP A 339 -5.10 -1.26 35.07
CA ASP A 339 -4.48 -2.51 35.55
C ASP A 339 -4.36 -3.55 34.42
N VAL A 340 -3.37 -3.37 33.57
CA VAL A 340 -2.63 -4.51 33.02
C VAL A 340 -1.22 -4.35 33.54
N GLU A 341 -0.98 -4.88 34.74
CA GLU A 341 0.37 -5.31 35.11
C GLU A 341 0.84 -6.21 33.96
N VAL A 342 1.75 -5.68 33.14
CA VAL A 342 2.59 -6.49 32.27
C VAL A 342 3.25 -7.48 33.22
N ALA A 343 2.82 -8.73 33.15
CA ALA A 343 3.38 -9.81 33.95
C ALA A 343 4.88 -9.87 33.66
N GLY A 344 5.63 -9.21 34.54
CA GLY A 344 7.06 -9.32 34.61
C GLY A 344 7.41 -10.76 34.96
N ASP A 345 8.39 -11.24 34.21
CA ASP A 345 9.39 -12.18 34.68
C ASP A 345 8.89 -13.57 35.12
N LYS A 346 9.08 -14.54 34.23
CA LYS A 346 9.45 -15.90 34.63
C LYS A 346 10.63 -16.37 33.78
N THR A 347 11.81 -16.10 34.33
CA THR A 347 13.05 -16.92 34.39
C THR A 347 13.47 -17.70 33.16
#